data_AF-A0A517MN03-F1
#
_entry.id   AF-A0A517MN03-F1
#
_cell.length_a   1.000
_cell.length_b   1.000
_cell.length_c   1.000
_cell.angle_alpha   90.00
_cell.angle_beta   90.00
_cell.angle_gamma   90.00
#
_symmetry.space_group_name_H-M   'P 1'
#
loop_
_entity.id
_entity.type
_entity.pdbx_description
1 polymer ?
#
loop_
_entity_poly.entity_id
_entity_poly.type
_entity_poly.pdbx_seq_one_letter_code
_entity_poly.pdbx_strand_id
1 'polypeptide(L)'
;MNWFRRIGQAGRQRKVRGRIEVLEARNLLATVGETFVLTEVVDTAGLAGATSAIVDWGDGTSSVANVSGDAAPGPLRIRFDYSLDADGFFAGAERKAILQAAADSIVQRFADRLDSIQPSGGNTWVPAIIHPRTGSSHSLATSFGVQANELVIFVGARDLPQNQVGQGATGYFSTASGSSSWLDKIRSRGQEGALGTSLNDIGPWGGSLAFDTKDQSGENRDWFFGEDISEIGSGQNDFFSVAVHELAHVLGFGTFYVGATSSAWEVLAGSGSFGGESASTLYGTDVPLSGVSHWQDGLEVDGRETNMDPSLTKGTRVLFSPLDFAAMKDIGWTVSDLTATVQASHTYQDSGAYDVQVLVRGNRVGQLSETLAVDVAAVQLPYFQNPVNRFDVDGNGRVEPQDALEIINQLNRRNGRSELVPGEEPTDLAFIDVDGDYLLIPLDALEVINRLNQLSRRVVGESLPTEDTLASSLSDQAIVDFSWEWERQRRAL
;
A
#
# COMPACT_ATOMS: atom_id res chain seq x y z
N MET A 1 -52.33 35.58 -37.50
CA MET A 1 -51.65 36.84 -37.89
C MET A 1 -51.00 37.44 -36.65
N ASN A 2 -49.73 37.82 -36.76
CA ASN A 2 -48.91 38.62 -35.81
C ASN A 2 -48.58 38.00 -34.44
N TRP A 3 -47.33 37.57 -34.21
CA TRP A 3 -46.11 38.34 -33.87
C TRP A 3 -46.06 38.78 -32.39
N PHE A 4 -45.12 38.23 -31.60
CA PHE A 4 -44.02 38.99 -30.97
C PHE A 4 -42.92 38.09 -30.35
N ARG A 5 -41.69 38.60 -30.48
CA ARG A 5 -40.35 38.07 -30.10
C ARG A 5 -40.05 38.13 -28.59
N ARG A 6 -39.13 37.27 -28.11
CA ARG A 6 -37.76 37.60 -27.59
C ARG A 6 -37.11 36.33 -27.00
N ILE A 7 -36.03 35.80 -27.60
CA ILE A 7 -34.59 36.06 -27.36
C ILE A 7 -34.14 35.70 -25.93
N GLY A 8 -33.28 34.68 -25.82
CA GLY A 8 -32.53 34.30 -24.61
C GLY A 8 -31.49 33.22 -24.90
N GLN A 9 -30.30 33.67 -25.31
CA GLN A 9 -29.02 32.98 -25.49
C GLN A 9 -28.89 31.49 -25.09
N ALA A 10 -28.56 30.65 -26.08
CA ALA A 10 -27.94 29.36 -25.87
C ALA A 10 -26.51 29.56 -25.34
N GLY A 11 -26.35 29.51 -24.03
CA GLY A 11 -25.06 29.33 -23.39
C GLY A 11 -24.57 27.91 -23.66
N ARG A 12 -23.60 27.76 -24.57
CA ARG A 12 -22.75 26.56 -24.67
C ARG A 12 -22.05 26.37 -23.33
N GLN A 13 -22.62 25.55 -22.45
CA GLN A 13 -21.92 24.95 -21.33
C GLN A 13 -20.85 24.03 -21.92
N ARG A 14 -19.63 24.59 -22.07
CA ARG A 14 -18.41 23.81 -22.26
C ARG A 14 -18.38 22.79 -21.12
N LYS A 15 -18.52 21.50 -21.45
CA LYS A 15 -18.13 20.41 -20.56
C LYS A 15 -16.70 20.70 -20.13
N VAL A 16 -16.52 21.20 -18.92
CA VAL A 16 -15.24 21.18 -18.25
C VAL A 16 -15.00 19.70 -18.01
N ARG A 17 -14.23 19.07 -18.91
CA ARG A 17 -13.55 17.82 -18.58
C ARG A 17 -12.79 18.14 -17.31
N GLY A 18 -13.21 17.57 -16.18
CA GLY A 18 -12.36 17.47 -15.01
C GLY A 18 -11.07 16.88 -15.52
N ARG A 19 -10.04 17.73 -15.60
CA ARG A 19 -8.69 17.31 -15.85
C ARG A 19 -8.39 16.48 -14.61
N ILE A 20 -8.32 15.16 -14.78
CA ILE A 20 -7.64 14.33 -13.81
C ILE A 20 -6.25 14.93 -13.76
N GLU A 21 -5.98 15.71 -12.72
CA GLU A 21 -4.61 15.91 -12.27
C GLU A 21 -4.16 14.49 -11.96
N VAL A 22 -3.42 13.91 -12.91
CA VAL A 22 -2.53 12.80 -12.59
C VAL A 22 -1.75 13.32 -11.40
N LEU A 23 -1.98 12.73 -10.22
CA LEU A 23 -1.19 13.00 -9.03
C LEU A 23 0.25 13.08 -9.52
N GLU A 24 0.90 14.22 -9.33
CA GLU A 24 2.30 14.38 -9.72
C GLU A 24 3.03 13.14 -9.21
N ALA A 25 3.73 12.43 -10.10
CA ALA A 25 4.68 11.43 -9.66
C ALA A 25 5.52 12.14 -8.59
N ARG A 26 5.45 11.64 -7.36
CA ARG A 26 6.29 12.17 -6.29
C ARG A 26 7.70 11.79 -6.68
N ASN A 27 8.37 12.64 -7.46
CA ASN A 27 9.78 12.46 -7.77
C ASN A 27 10.52 12.73 -6.47
N LEU A 28 10.87 11.64 -5.80
CA LEU A 28 11.68 11.70 -4.58
C LEU A 28 13.08 12.13 -5.01
N LEU A 29 13.65 13.10 -4.31
CA LEU A 29 15.01 13.58 -4.59
C LEU A 29 15.99 12.89 -3.66
N ALA A 30 17.05 12.35 -4.25
CA ALA A 30 18.19 11.78 -3.54
C ALA A 30 19.49 12.41 -4.06
N THR A 31 20.58 12.20 -3.34
CA THR A 31 21.89 12.75 -3.69
C THR A 31 22.93 11.65 -3.64
N VAL A 32 23.79 11.58 -4.66
CA VAL A 32 24.83 10.54 -4.77
C VAL A 32 25.72 10.54 -3.54
N GLY A 33 25.99 9.36 -2.97
CA GLY A 33 26.86 9.23 -1.80
C GLY A 33 26.22 9.64 -0.46
N GLU A 34 25.02 10.23 -0.45
CA GLU A 34 24.26 10.48 0.77
C GLU A 34 23.29 9.33 1.08
N THR A 35 22.94 9.16 2.36
CA THR A 35 21.91 8.19 2.75
C THR A 35 20.53 8.76 2.43
N PHE A 36 19.89 8.18 1.44
CA PHE A 36 18.47 8.35 1.17
C PHE A 36 17.65 7.48 2.12
N VAL A 37 16.61 8.05 2.73
CA VAL A 37 15.67 7.32 3.60
C VAL A 37 14.31 7.34 2.95
N LEU A 38 13.84 6.16 2.56
CA LEU A 38 12.49 5.94 2.07
C LEU A 38 11.55 5.73 3.27
N THR A 39 10.40 6.42 3.27
CA THR A 39 9.32 6.18 4.23
C THR A 39 7.99 6.26 3.50
N GLU A 40 7.35 5.12 3.32
CA GLU A 40 6.14 4.99 2.51
C GLU A 40 5.02 4.33 3.29
N VAL A 41 3.79 4.79 3.06
CA VAL A 41 2.58 4.17 3.60
C VAL A 41 2.00 3.29 2.52
N VAL A 42 2.00 1.99 2.77
CA VAL A 42 1.57 0.97 1.81
C VAL A 42 0.27 0.31 2.28
N ASP A 43 -0.54 -0.11 1.32
CA ASP A 43 -1.70 -0.95 1.56
C ASP A 43 -1.28 -2.39 1.91
N THR A 44 -2.02 -3.01 2.82
CA THR A 44 -1.84 -4.39 3.31
C THR A 44 -3.14 -5.20 3.24
N ALA A 45 -4.19 -4.65 2.62
CA ALA A 45 -5.45 -5.35 2.38
C ALA A 45 -5.19 -6.70 1.71
N GLY A 46 -5.81 -7.76 2.24
CA GLY A 46 -5.78 -9.10 1.67
C GLY A 46 -4.45 -9.86 1.86
N LEU A 47 -3.44 -9.27 2.51
CA LEU A 47 -2.25 -10.00 2.93
C LEU A 47 -2.58 -10.93 4.12
N ALA A 48 -2.02 -12.13 4.12
CA ALA A 48 -2.19 -13.10 5.20
C ALA A 48 -0.93 -13.22 6.07
N GLY A 49 -1.12 -13.07 7.38
CA GLY A 49 -0.08 -13.25 8.38
C GLY A 49 0.73 -11.98 8.67
N ALA A 50 1.96 -12.14 9.14
CA ALA A 50 2.84 -11.02 9.48
C ALA A 50 3.39 -10.38 8.20
N THR A 51 3.31 -9.05 8.12
CA THR A 51 3.78 -8.28 6.97
C THR A 51 5.29 -8.07 7.01
N SER A 52 5.94 -8.20 5.86
CA SER A 52 7.37 -7.93 5.64
C SER A 52 7.55 -7.17 4.33
N ALA A 53 8.65 -6.44 4.16
CA ALA A 53 8.89 -5.71 2.93
C ALA A 53 10.36 -5.76 2.48
N ILE A 54 10.56 -5.74 1.17
CA ILE A 54 11.85 -5.58 0.50
C ILE A 54 11.72 -4.36 -0.42
N VAL A 55 12.76 -3.52 -0.45
CA VAL A 55 12.86 -2.41 -1.40
C VAL A 55 13.94 -2.76 -2.41
N ASP A 56 13.55 -2.84 -3.69
CA ASP A 56 14.48 -2.85 -4.82
C ASP A 56 14.74 -1.39 -5.22
N TRP A 57 16.00 -0.97 -5.19
CA TRP A 57 16.37 0.44 -5.37
C TRP A 57 16.49 0.86 -6.84
N GLY A 58 16.28 -0.06 -7.78
CA GLY A 58 16.35 0.19 -9.22
C GLY A 58 17.78 0.24 -9.78
N ASP A 59 18.81 0.18 -8.93
CA ASP A 59 20.23 0.13 -9.29
C ASP A 59 20.81 -1.31 -9.29
N GLY A 60 19.93 -2.31 -9.17
CA GLY A 60 20.29 -3.72 -9.06
C GLY A 60 20.56 -4.20 -7.62
N THR A 61 20.40 -3.32 -6.63
CA THR A 61 20.48 -3.67 -5.20
C THR A 61 19.11 -3.68 -4.54
N SER A 62 18.98 -4.43 -3.45
CA SER A 62 17.76 -4.46 -2.63
C SER A 62 18.10 -4.50 -1.14
N SER A 63 17.18 -4.01 -0.31
CA SER A 63 17.29 -4.10 1.14
C SER A 63 16.00 -4.55 1.80
N VAL A 64 16.12 -5.25 2.93
CA VAL A 64 14.97 -5.55 3.79
C VAL A 64 14.53 -4.26 4.46
N ALA A 65 13.25 -3.97 4.42
CA ALA A 65 12.67 -2.78 5.02
C ALA A 65 12.05 -3.09 6.39
N ASN A 66 12.03 -2.07 7.26
CA ASN A 66 11.28 -2.12 8.50
C ASN A 66 9.81 -1.85 8.19
N VAL A 67 8.93 -2.77 8.60
CA VAL A 67 7.47 -2.62 8.51
C VAL A 67 6.92 -2.31 9.89
N SER A 68 6.12 -1.26 10.00
CA SER A 68 5.47 -0.85 11.25
C SER A 68 4.06 -0.35 10.98
N GLY A 69 3.24 -0.21 12.02
CA GLY A 69 1.86 0.30 11.89
C GLY A 69 0.82 -0.72 11.41
N ASP A 70 1.23 -1.88 10.89
CA ASP A 70 0.31 -2.96 10.53
C ASP A 70 -0.53 -3.37 11.76
N ALA A 71 -1.84 -3.43 11.57
CA ALA A 71 -2.77 -3.68 12.65
C ALA A 71 -2.57 -5.10 13.22
N ALA A 72 -2.61 -5.21 14.56
CA ALA A 72 -2.57 -6.51 15.20
C ALA A 72 -3.77 -7.36 14.75
N PRO A 73 -3.59 -8.69 14.52
CA PRO A 73 -4.69 -9.56 14.12
C PRO A 73 -5.86 -9.50 15.09
N GLY A 74 -7.06 -9.31 14.53
CA GLY A 74 -8.32 -9.36 15.24
C GLY A 74 -8.61 -10.73 15.88
N PRO A 75 -9.61 -10.79 16.77
CA PRO A 75 -9.88 -11.96 17.59
C PRO A 75 -10.62 -13.07 16.84
N LEU A 76 -11.22 -12.78 15.68
CA LEU A 76 -12.01 -13.75 14.93
C LEU A 76 -11.16 -14.88 14.35
N ARG A 77 -11.76 -16.08 14.31
CA ARG A 77 -11.14 -17.29 13.76
C ARG A 77 -12.18 -18.09 12.99
N ILE A 78 -11.78 -18.59 11.83
CA ILE A 78 -12.57 -19.60 11.11
C ILE A 78 -12.06 -20.98 11.49
N ARG A 79 -12.98 -21.86 11.88
CA ARG A 79 -12.74 -23.30 11.98
C ARG A 79 -13.40 -23.99 10.80
N PHE A 80 -12.59 -24.55 9.92
CA PHE A 80 -13.08 -25.39 8.83
C PHE A 80 -13.47 -26.77 9.34
N ASP A 81 -14.68 -27.19 8.97
CA ASP A 81 -15.20 -28.52 9.23
C ASP A 81 -15.24 -29.32 7.92
N TYR A 82 -14.42 -30.37 7.86
CA TYR A 82 -14.26 -31.22 6.68
C TYR A 82 -15.14 -32.48 6.74
N SER A 83 -16.05 -32.60 7.71
CA SER A 83 -16.87 -33.82 7.89
C SER A 83 -17.80 -34.11 6.71
N LEU A 84 -18.09 -33.11 5.87
CA LEU A 84 -18.93 -33.22 4.68
C LEU A 84 -18.15 -33.33 3.37
N ASP A 85 -16.81 -33.32 3.42
CA ASP A 85 -15.90 -33.52 2.27
C ASP A 85 -15.66 -35.01 1.99
N ALA A 86 -16.73 -35.76 1.73
CA ALA A 86 -16.68 -37.21 1.62
C ALA A 86 -15.84 -37.72 0.43
N ASP A 87 -15.69 -36.91 -0.63
CA ASP A 87 -14.88 -37.26 -1.80
C ASP A 87 -13.39 -36.90 -1.63
N GLY A 88 -13.03 -36.27 -0.50
CA GLY A 88 -11.64 -36.01 -0.10
C GLY A 88 -10.96 -34.90 -0.90
N PHE A 89 -11.70 -33.88 -1.35
CA PHE A 89 -11.11 -32.74 -2.06
C PHE A 89 -10.07 -32.02 -1.19
N PHE A 90 -10.27 -31.98 0.12
CA PHE A 90 -9.36 -31.43 1.12
C PHE A 90 -8.58 -32.51 1.86
N ALA A 91 -8.33 -33.69 1.27
CA ALA A 91 -7.49 -34.70 1.92
C ALA A 91 -6.02 -34.22 2.09
N GLY A 92 -5.52 -33.41 1.14
CA GLY A 92 -4.16 -32.84 1.15
C GLY A 92 -3.99 -31.70 2.16
N ALA A 93 -2.82 -31.65 2.80
CA ALA A 93 -2.51 -30.62 3.80
C ALA A 93 -2.33 -29.24 3.16
N GLU A 94 -1.77 -29.20 1.95
CA GLU A 94 -1.56 -27.98 1.17
C GLU A 94 -2.88 -27.25 0.89
N ARG A 95 -3.95 -27.98 0.53
CA ARG A 95 -5.27 -27.42 0.27
C ARG A 95 -5.91 -26.82 1.52
N LYS A 96 -5.71 -27.46 2.67
CA LYS A 96 -6.17 -26.93 3.96
C LYS A 96 -5.38 -25.70 4.37
N ALA A 97 -4.07 -25.69 4.12
CA ALA A 97 -3.20 -24.57 4.46
C ALA A 97 -3.57 -23.31 3.65
N ILE A 98 -3.73 -23.43 2.33
CA ILE A 98 -4.10 -22.29 1.48
C ILE A 98 -5.53 -21.80 1.78
N LEU A 99 -6.46 -22.70 2.11
CA LEU A 99 -7.81 -22.32 2.56
C LEU A 99 -7.76 -21.57 3.91
N GLN A 100 -6.91 -22.01 4.85
CA GLN A 100 -6.71 -21.30 6.11
C GLN A 100 -6.07 -19.92 5.89
N ALA A 101 -5.13 -19.81 4.95
CA ALA A 101 -4.56 -18.51 4.59
C ALA A 101 -5.60 -17.55 4.01
N ALA A 102 -6.51 -18.04 3.15
CA ALA A 102 -7.63 -17.26 2.61
C ALA A 102 -8.60 -16.78 3.71
N ALA A 103 -8.89 -17.64 4.69
CA ALA A 103 -9.65 -17.22 5.87
C ALA A 103 -8.92 -16.12 6.65
N ASP A 104 -7.64 -16.35 6.93
CA ASP A 104 -6.82 -15.46 7.75
C ASP A 104 -6.63 -14.08 7.11
N SER A 105 -6.52 -13.99 5.77
CA SER A 105 -6.41 -12.70 5.06
C SER A 105 -7.63 -11.80 5.21
N ILE A 106 -8.79 -12.35 5.58
CA ILE A 106 -10.01 -11.57 5.81
C ILE A 106 -10.26 -11.39 7.31
N VAL A 107 -10.49 -12.49 8.05
CA VAL A 107 -11.05 -12.39 9.40
C VAL A 107 -10.06 -11.86 10.44
N GLN A 108 -8.76 -11.91 10.17
CA GLN A 108 -7.77 -11.26 11.03
C GLN A 108 -7.77 -9.73 10.90
N ARG A 109 -8.43 -9.17 9.89
CA ARG A 109 -8.60 -7.72 9.74
C ARG A 109 -9.85 -7.22 10.47
N PHE A 110 -10.70 -8.08 11.00
CA PHE A 110 -11.91 -7.71 11.74
C PHE A 110 -11.66 -7.68 13.25
N ALA A 111 -11.94 -6.54 13.88
CA ALA A 111 -11.78 -6.31 15.31
C ALA A 111 -13.02 -6.68 16.15
N ASP A 112 -14.08 -7.15 15.50
CA ASP A 112 -15.36 -7.52 16.10
C ASP A 112 -15.23 -8.62 17.15
N ARG A 113 -16.16 -8.64 18.09
CA ARG A 113 -16.28 -9.72 19.07
C ARG A 113 -17.64 -10.37 18.95
N LEU A 114 -17.64 -11.67 18.66
CA LEU A 114 -18.86 -12.46 18.51
C LEU A 114 -19.07 -13.34 19.74
N ASP A 115 -20.27 -13.29 20.31
CA ASP A 115 -20.68 -14.16 21.41
C ASP A 115 -20.71 -15.63 20.98
N SER A 116 -20.43 -16.54 21.91
CA SER A 116 -20.63 -17.98 21.70
C SER A 116 -22.11 -18.34 21.60
N ILE A 117 -22.45 -19.35 20.79
CA ILE A 117 -23.78 -19.99 20.76
C ILE A 117 -23.65 -21.36 21.40
N GLN A 118 -24.28 -21.57 22.55
CA GLN A 118 -24.22 -22.83 23.31
C GLN A 118 -25.64 -23.26 23.75
N PRO A 119 -26.28 -24.20 23.04
CA PRO A 119 -27.60 -24.71 23.41
C PRO A 119 -27.57 -25.35 24.80
N SER A 120 -28.54 -25.02 25.65
CA SER A 120 -28.65 -25.58 27.00
C SER A 120 -30.05 -25.38 27.59
N GLY A 121 -30.48 -26.34 28.43
CA GLY A 121 -31.81 -26.29 29.06
C GLY A 121 -32.93 -26.15 28.01
N GLY A 122 -33.78 -25.13 28.16
CA GLY A 122 -34.86 -24.83 27.21
C GLY A 122 -34.45 -24.04 25.97
N ASN A 123 -33.18 -23.65 25.85
CA ASN A 123 -32.66 -22.91 24.69
C ASN A 123 -32.15 -23.89 23.63
N THR A 124 -32.86 -23.97 22.50
CA THR A 124 -32.57 -24.88 21.39
C THR A 124 -32.59 -24.15 20.05
N TRP A 125 -31.93 -24.74 19.06
CA TRP A 125 -31.95 -24.29 17.66
C TRP A 125 -31.62 -25.44 16.72
N VAL A 126 -31.98 -25.28 15.45
CA VAL A 126 -31.59 -26.17 14.36
C VAL A 126 -30.82 -25.34 13.33
N PRO A 127 -29.49 -25.27 13.43
CA PRO A 127 -28.68 -24.61 12.42
C PRO A 127 -28.74 -25.41 11.12
N ALA A 128 -28.58 -24.73 10.00
CA ALA A 128 -28.60 -25.33 8.69
C ALA A 128 -27.67 -24.60 7.71
N ILE A 129 -27.19 -25.33 6.73
CA ILE A 129 -26.30 -24.86 5.67
C ILE A 129 -26.79 -25.37 4.32
N ILE A 130 -26.14 -24.91 3.26
CA ILE A 130 -26.18 -25.59 1.97
C ILE A 130 -25.07 -26.64 1.98
N HIS A 131 -25.41 -27.91 1.78
CA HIS A 131 -24.44 -28.98 1.86
C HIS A 131 -23.36 -28.79 0.78
N PRO A 132 -22.06 -28.72 1.13
CA PRO A 132 -21.00 -28.35 0.18
C PRO A 132 -20.83 -29.36 -0.96
N ARG A 133 -21.15 -30.64 -0.71
CA ARG A 133 -21.17 -31.68 -1.74
C ARG A 133 -22.46 -31.82 -2.57
N THR A 134 -23.64 -31.63 -1.98
CA THR A 134 -24.92 -31.96 -2.66
C THR A 134 -25.73 -30.75 -3.10
N GLY A 135 -25.35 -29.53 -2.65
CA GLY A 135 -26.10 -28.30 -2.92
C GLY A 135 -27.48 -28.23 -2.26
N SER A 136 -27.86 -29.23 -1.47
CA SER A 136 -29.16 -29.29 -0.79
C SER A 136 -29.09 -28.68 0.60
N SER A 137 -30.22 -28.21 1.13
CA SER A 137 -30.33 -27.81 2.54
C SER A 137 -29.93 -28.97 3.47
N HIS A 138 -29.08 -28.69 4.45
CA HIS A 138 -28.61 -29.67 5.43
C HIS A 138 -28.71 -29.08 6.84
N SER A 139 -29.55 -29.70 7.68
CA SER A 139 -29.68 -29.33 9.09
C SER A 139 -28.60 -30.03 9.92
N LEU A 140 -27.98 -29.26 10.81
CA LEU A 140 -27.01 -29.75 11.78
C LEU A 140 -27.73 -30.22 13.05
N ALA A 141 -26.98 -30.89 13.93
CA ALA A 141 -27.49 -31.35 15.22
C ALA A 141 -27.98 -30.16 16.08
N THR A 142 -29.07 -30.36 16.84
CA THR A 142 -29.61 -29.34 17.77
C THR A 142 -28.66 -28.97 18.90
N SER A 143 -27.68 -29.83 19.18
CA SER A 143 -26.60 -29.62 20.14
C SER A 143 -25.41 -28.85 19.55
N PHE A 144 -25.45 -28.48 18.27
CA PHE A 144 -24.37 -27.76 17.63
C PHE A 144 -24.16 -26.41 18.33
N GLY A 145 -22.91 -26.12 18.67
CA GLY A 145 -22.50 -24.89 19.32
C GLY A 145 -21.33 -24.26 18.60
N VAL A 146 -21.18 -22.95 18.78
CA VAL A 146 -20.12 -22.13 18.18
C VAL A 146 -19.43 -21.38 19.31
N GLN A 147 -18.10 -21.38 19.31
CA GLN A 147 -17.33 -20.67 20.34
C GLN A 147 -17.37 -19.16 20.13
N ALA A 148 -17.04 -18.38 21.17
CA ALA A 148 -16.87 -16.94 21.02
C ALA A 148 -15.77 -16.65 19.99
N ASN A 149 -16.00 -15.66 19.13
CA ASN A 149 -15.11 -15.27 18.02
C ASN A 149 -14.82 -16.37 16.99
N GLU A 150 -15.51 -17.52 17.05
CA GLU A 150 -15.39 -18.59 16.06
C GLU A 150 -16.47 -18.45 14.99
N LEU A 151 -16.12 -18.68 13.73
CA LEU A 151 -17.05 -18.99 12.65
C LEU A 151 -16.80 -20.43 12.18
N VAL A 152 -17.85 -21.23 12.03
CA VAL A 152 -17.71 -22.63 11.62
C VAL A 152 -18.13 -22.79 10.17
N ILE A 153 -17.18 -23.21 9.32
CA ILE A 153 -17.42 -23.30 7.88
C ILE A 153 -17.27 -24.73 7.42
N PHE A 154 -18.36 -25.32 6.95
CA PHE A 154 -18.37 -26.68 6.38
C PHE A 154 -17.93 -26.62 4.93
N VAL A 155 -16.87 -27.37 4.60
CA VAL A 155 -16.25 -27.27 3.28
C VAL A 155 -16.28 -28.59 2.54
N GLY A 156 -16.27 -28.50 1.22
CA GLY A 156 -16.20 -29.64 0.32
C GLY A 156 -16.15 -29.17 -1.13
N ALA A 157 -16.33 -30.10 -2.04
CA ALA A 157 -16.35 -29.83 -3.47
C ALA A 157 -17.45 -30.61 -4.18
N ARG A 158 -17.89 -30.13 -5.33
CA ARG A 158 -18.83 -30.80 -6.24
C ARG A 158 -18.73 -30.22 -7.64
N ASP A 159 -19.42 -30.82 -8.60
CA ASP A 159 -19.65 -30.22 -9.92
C ASP A 159 -20.70 -29.09 -9.78
N LEU A 160 -20.28 -27.85 -9.99
CA LEU A 160 -21.08 -26.64 -9.87
C LEU A 160 -21.67 -26.24 -11.23
N PRO A 161 -22.92 -25.74 -11.26
CA PRO A 161 -23.57 -25.38 -12.51
C PRO A 161 -22.97 -24.10 -13.10
N GLN A 162 -23.20 -23.90 -14.40
CA GLN A 162 -23.02 -22.61 -15.09
C GLN A 162 -21.66 -21.95 -14.87
N ASN A 163 -20.58 -22.74 -14.98
CA ASN A 163 -19.20 -22.29 -14.93
C ASN A 163 -18.76 -21.65 -13.61
N GLN A 164 -19.57 -21.75 -12.56
CA GLN A 164 -19.20 -21.33 -11.21
C GLN A 164 -17.94 -22.09 -10.76
N VAL A 165 -17.01 -21.36 -10.16
CA VAL A 165 -15.74 -21.90 -9.65
C VAL A 165 -15.82 -22.22 -8.15
N GLY A 166 -16.70 -21.52 -7.45
CA GLY A 166 -16.97 -21.69 -6.04
C GLY A 166 -18.42 -21.33 -5.71
N GLN A 167 -18.83 -21.66 -4.50
CA GLN A 167 -20.07 -21.19 -3.91
C GLN A 167 -19.95 -21.13 -2.38
N GLY A 168 -20.02 -19.91 -1.86
CA GLY A 168 -20.19 -19.58 -0.46
C GLY A 168 -21.64 -19.36 -0.10
N ALA A 169 -22.03 -19.84 1.07
CA ALA A 169 -23.37 -19.59 1.60
C ALA A 169 -23.32 -19.38 3.11
N THR A 170 -23.88 -18.25 3.56
CA THR A 170 -24.09 -17.94 4.97
C THR A 170 -25.01 -18.99 5.60
N GLY A 171 -24.61 -19.50 6.76
CA GLY A 171 -25.42 -20.43 7.53
C GLY A 171 -26.68 -19.77 8.05
N TYR A 172 -27.75 -20.54 8.13
CA TYR A 172 -29.05 -20.09 8.65
C TYR A 172 -29.51 -21.04 9.75
N PHE A 173 -30.71 -20.80 10.29
CA PHE A 173 -31.37 -21.74 11.18
C PHE A 173 -32.81 -21.92 10.74
N SER A 174 -33.32 -23.16 10.79
CA SER A 174 -34.70 -23.44 10.42
C SER A 174 -35.67 -23.17 11.56
N THR A 175 -35.21 -23.39 12.80
CA THR A 175 -36.00 -23.15 14.01
C THR A 175 -35.09 -22.76 15.18
N ALA A 176 -35.62 -21.96 16.09
CA ALA A 176 -35.01 -21.63 17.37
C ALA A 176 -36.11 -21.47 18.43
N SER A 177 -35.85 -21.90 19.66
CA SER A 177 -36.78 -21.80 20.77
C SER A 177 -36.02 -21.54 22.07
N GLY A 178 -36.60 -20.76 22.98
CA GLY A 178 -36.00 -20.44 24.26
C GLY A 178 -36.33 -19.02 24.71
N SER A 179 -35.48 -18.49 25.58
CA SER A 179 -35.56 -17.10 26.05
C SER A 179 -35.39 -16.07 24.92
N SER A 180 -35.92 -14.85 25.09
CA SER A 180 -35.69 -13.76 24.13
C SER A 180 -34.20 -13.49 23.89
N SER A 181 -33.40 -13.47 24.96
CA SER A 181 -31.94 -13.31 24.89
C SER A 181 -31.25 -14.42 24.09
N TRP A 182 -31.81 -15.63 24.08
CA TRP A 182 -31.29 -16.73 23.26
C TRP A 182 -31.62 -16.53 21.78
N LEU A 183 -32.85 -16.11 21.47
CA LEU A 183 -33.27 -15.82 20.10
C LEU A 183 -32.47 -14.64 19.51
N ASP A 184 -32.20 -13.61 20.30
CA ASP A 184 -31.35 -12.49 19.90
C ASP A 184 -29.92 -12.95 19.65
N LYS A 185 -29.34 -13.74 20.57
CA LYS A 185 -27.99 -14.29 20.43
C LYS A 185 -27.79 -15.12 19.15
N ILE A 186 -28.78 -15.90 18.74
CA ILE A 186 -28.70 -16.68 17.48
C ILE A 186 -28.63 -15.75 16.26
N ARG A 187 -29.37 -14.64 16.28
CA ARG A 187 -29.44 -13.69 15.17
C ARG A 187 -28.23 -12.76 15.09
N SER A 188 -27.73 -12.32 16.24
CA SER A 188 -26.75 -11.23 16.29
C SER A 188 -25.39 -11.58 16.85
N ARG A 189 -25.29 -12.64 17.65
CA ARG A 189 -24.08 -12.96 18.41
C ARG A 189 -23.49 -11.75 19.14
N GLY A 190 -24.37 -10.90 19.71
CA GLY A 190 -23.99 -9.71 20.46
C GLY A 190 -23.90 -8.42 19.63
N GLN A 191 -24.08 -8.48 18.30
CA GLN A 191 -24.09 -7.31 17.43
C GLN A 191 -25.46 -6.60 17.47
N GLU A 192 -25.59 -5.47 18.16
CA GLU A 192 -26.88 -4.80 18.33
C GLU A 192 -27.54 -4.41 17.00
N GLY A 193 -26.74 -3.99 16.00
CA GLY A 193 -27.23 -3.61 14.68
C GLY A 193 -27.82 -4.77 13.85
N ALA A 194 -27.61 -6.02 14.28
CA ALA A 194 -28.13 -7.22 13.64
C ALA A 194 -29.55 -7.64 14.14
N LEU A 195 -30.13 -6.89 15.08
CA LEU A 195 -31.47 -7.17 15.65
C LEU A 195 -32.57 -6.20 15.20
N GLY A 196 -32.21 -5.11 14.54
CA GLY A 196 -33.13 -4.05 14.13
C GLY A 196 -34.03 -4.41 12.93
N THR A 197 -34.91 -3.49 12.56
CA THR A 197 -35.71 -3.58 11.31
C THR A 197 -34.96 -3.03 10.09
N SER A 198 -33.94 -2.20 10.33
CA SER A 198 -32.96 -1.77 9.33
C SER A 198 -31.62 -2.25 9.84
N LEU A 199 -31.12 -3.34 9.26
CA LEU A 199 -29.85 -3.92 9.69
C LEU A 199 -28.71 -3.06 9.18
N ASN A 200 -27.74 -2.79 10.04
CA ASN A 200 -26.47 -2.14 9.72
C ASN A 200 -25.28 -2.90 10.34
N ASP A 201 -25.54 -4.13 10.79
CA ASP A 201 -24.58 -5.01 11.41
C ASP A 201 -24.98 -6.48 11.20
N ILE A 202 -24.02 -7.38 11.40
CA ILE A 202 -24.17 -8.81 11.16
C ILE A 202 -23.42 -9.64 12.20
N GLY A 203 -23.96 -10.82 12.54
CA GLY A 203 -23.32 -11.75 13.47
C GLY A 203 -23.41 -13.19 12.98
N PRO A 204 -22.83 -13.55 11.82
CA PRO A 204 -22.93 -14.91 11.31
C PRO A 204 -22.27 -15.92 12.26
N TRP A 205 -22.88 -17.09 12.39
CA TRP A 205 -22.31 -18.20 13.15
C TRP A 205 -21.33 -19.04 12.32
N GLY A 206 -21.44 -18.97 10.99
CA GLY A 206 -20.73 -19.85 10.07
C GLY A 206 -21.48 -20.02 8.76
N GLY A 207 -21.17 -21.09 8.03
CA GLY A 207 -21.76 -21.37 6.72
C GLY A 207 -21.11 -22.54 6.02
N SER A 208 -21.10 -22.49 4.70
CA SER A 208 -20.52 -23.53 3.86
C SER A 208 -19.80 -22.97 2.65
N LEU A 209 -18.75 -23.68 2.20
CA LEU A 209 -18.07 -23.45 0.92
C LEU A 209 -18.10 -24.72 0.08
N ALA A 210 -18.48 -24.60 -1.18
CA ALA A 210 -18.32 -25.62 -2.19
C ALA A 210 -17.37 -25.12 -3.27
N PHE A 211 -16.34 -25.90 -3.60
CA PHE A 211 -15.46 -25.60 -4.74
C PHE A 211 -15.78 -26.49 -5.91
N ASP A 212 -15.64 -25.96 -7.11
CA ASP A 212 -15.97 -26.71 -8.29
C ASP A 212 -14.91 -27.78 -8.62
N THR A 213 -15.40 -28.93 -9.06
CA THR A 213 -14.57 -30.08 -9.47
C THR A 213 -14.39 -30.20 -10.97
N LYS A 214 -15.26 -29.57 -11.78
CA LYS A 214 -15.37 -29.79 -13.23
C LYS A 214 -15.40 -28.50 -14.05
N ASP A 215 -14.49 -28.36 -15.00
CA ASP A 215 -14.59 -27.26 -15.96
C ASP A 215 -15.76 -27.43 -16.94
N GLN A 216 -15.98 -26.44 -17.80
CA GLN A 216 -17.11 -26.41 -18.75
C GLN A 216 -17.06 -27.57 -19.78
N SER A 217 -15.90 -28.21 -19.94
CA SER A 217 -15.71 -29.37 -20.81
C SER A 217 -15.98 -30.70 -20.11
N GLY A 218 -16.19 -30.69 -18.78
CA GLY A 218 -16.37 -31.88 -17.95
C GLY A 218 -15.06 -32.49 -17.44
N GLU A 219 -13.93 -31.85 -17.71
CA GLU A 219 -12.62 -32.24 -17.20
C GLU A 219 -12.41 -31.75 -15.77
N ASN A 220 -11.49 -32.38 -15.06
CA ASN A 220 -11.17 -31.95 -13.70
C ASN A 220 -10.65 -30.51 -13.72
N ARG A 221 -11.20 -29.66 -12.85
CA ARG A 221 -10.79 -28.27 -12.76
C ARG A 221 -9.31 -28.17 -12.37
N ASP A 222 -8.59 -27.39 -13.17
CA ASP A 222 -7.18 -27.09 -12.94
C ASP A 222 -7.06 -25.96 -11.90
N TRP A 223 -6.64 -26.33 -10.69
CA TRP A 223 -6.52 -25.49 -9.52
C TRP A 223 -5.05 -25.28 -9.17
N PHE A 224 -4.68 -24.03 -8.89
CA PHE A 224 -3.42 -23.69 -8.24
C PHE A 224 -3.62 -23.57 -6.73
N PHE A 225 -2.85 -24.33 -5.95
CA PHE A 225 -2.92 -24.34 -4.48
C PHE A 225 -1.65 -23.80 -3.79
N GLY A 226 -0.67 -23.33 -4.57
CA GLY A 226 0.62 -22.87 -4.06
C GLY A 226 0.56 -21.45 -3.48
N GLU A 227 1.56 -21.09 -2.68
CA GLU A 227 1.68 -19.74 -2.11
C GLU A 227 2.42 -18.78 -3.05
N ASP A 228 3.42 -19.28 -3.80
CA ASP A 228 4.23 -18.50 -4.74
C ASP A 228 3.47 -18.24 -6.05
N ILE A 229 3.05 -16.99 -6.26
CA ILE A 229 2.28 -16.61 -7.45
C ILE A 229 3.08 -16.75 -8.75
N SER A 230 4.40 -16.88 -8.72
CA SER A 230 5.20 -17.10 -9.94
C SER A 230 5.04 -18.52 -10.49
N GLU A 231 4.53 -19.45 -9.68
CA GLU A 231 4.28 -20.84 -10.06
C GLU A 231 2.89 -21.04 -10.69
N ILE A 232 2.03 -20.02 -10.68
CA ILE A 232 0.68 -20.16 -11.23
C ILE A 232 0.75 -20.32 -12.76
N GLY A 233 0.18 -21.42 -13.26
CA GLY A 233 0.03 -21.60 -14.70
C GLY A 233 -1.00 -20.63 -15.27
N SER A 234 -0.75 -20.08 -16.47
CA SER A 234 -1.61 -19.09 -17.13
C SER A 234 -3.06 -19.57 -17.38
N GLY A 235 -3.32 -20.88 -17.32
CA GLY A 235 -4.65 -21.48 -17.47
C GLY A 235 -5.31 -21.93 -16.15
N GLN A 236 -4.61 -21.82 -15.03
CA GLN A 236 -5.08 -22.32 -13.73
C GLN A 236 -6.00 -21.31 -13.05
N ASN A 237 -6.96 -21.82 -12.27
CA ASN A 237 -7.74 -21.01 -11.34
C ASN A 237 -6.96 -20.94 -10.02
N ASP A 238 -6.71 -19.74 -9.51
CA ASP A 238 -6.09 -19.58 -8.19
C ASP A 238 -7.10 -19.94 -7.10
N PHE A 239 -6.83 -20.99 -6.34
CA PHE A 239 -7.73 -21.45 -5.28
C PHE A 239 -7.88 -20.42 -4.16
N PHE A 240 -6.80 -19.71 -3.82
CA PHE A 240 -6.84 -18.67 -2.80
C PHE A 240 -7.84 -17.56 -3.16
N SER A 241 -7.76 -17.05 -4.39
CA SER A 241 -8.65 -15.98 -4.88
C SER A 241 -10.12 -16.37 -4.79
N VAL A 242 -10.46 -17.60 -5.23
CA VAL A 242 -11.85 -18.10 -5.13
C VAL A 242 -12.26 -18.32 -3.68
N ALA A 243 -11.38 -18.87 -2.83
CA ALA A 243 -11.70 -19.10 -1.44
C ALA A 243 -11.99 -17.79 -0.69
N VAL A 244 -11.21 -16.74 -0.93
CA VAL A 244 -11.46 -15.39 -0.39
C VAL A 244 -12.82 -14.86 -0.85
N HIS A 245 -13.14 -14.99 -2.14
CA HIS A 245 -14.41 -14.54 -2.72
C HIS A 245 -15.61 -15.21 -2.04
N GLU A 246 -15.60 -16.54 -1.98
CA GLU A 246 -16.70 -17.29 -1.39
C GLU A 246 -16.81 -17.09 0.13
N LEU A 247 -15.69 -16.86 0.82
CA LEU A 247 -15.70 -16.50 2.24
C LEU A 247 -16.37 -15.15 2.48
N ALA A 248 -16.16 -14.16 1.62
CA ALA A 248 -16.82 -12.87 1.75
C ALA A 248 -18.36 -13.01 1.67
N HIS A 249 -18.86 -13.89 0.79
CA HIS A 249 -20.29 -14.22 0.77
C HIS A 249 -20.80 -14.82 2.08
N VAL A 250 -20.07 -15.79 2.65
CA VAL A 250 -20.39 -16.35 3.98
C VAL A 250 -20.39 -15.29 5.07
N LEU A 251 -19.54 -14.27 4.92
CA LEU A 251 -19.38 -13.15 5.84
C LEU A 251 -20.35 -11.99 5.56
N GLY A 252 -21.34 -12.15 4.67
CA GLY A 252 -22.43 -11.20 4.47
C GLY A 252 -22.36 -10.38 3.18
N PHE A 253 -21.23 -10.39 2.45
CA PHE A 253 -21.13 -9.69 1.17
C PHE A 253 -22.12 -10.27 0.17
N GLY A 254 -22.93 -9.42 -0.47
CA GLY A 254 -23.88 -9.90 -1.48
C GLY A 254 -24.99 -10.81 -0.94
N THR A 255 -25.15 -10.93 0.38
CA THR A 255 -26.16 -11.80 0.97
C THR A 255 -27.55 -11.20 0.79
N PHE A 256 -28.41 -11.88 0.04
CA PHE A 256 -29.78 -11.48 -0.26
C PHE A 256 -30.78 -12.48 0.33
N TYR A 257 -31.69 -12.05 1.20
CA TYR A 257 -32.79 -12.83 1.75
C TYR A 257 -34.11 -12.42 1.11
N VAL A 258 -34.70 -13.34 0.33
CA VAL A 258 -36.01 -13.11 -0.28
C VAL A 258 -37.10 -13.17 0.80
N GLY A 259 -37.72 -12.02 1.14
CA GLY A 259 -38.85 -11.98 2.07
C GLY A 259 -38.92 -10.71 2.92
N ALA A 260 -39.51 -10.83 4.12
CA ALA A 260 -39.75 -9.71 5.03
C ALA A 260 -38.55 -9.34 5.93
N THR A 261 -37.41 -10.02 5.79
CA THR A 261 -36.19 -9.76 6.57
C THR A 261 -35.09 -9.42 5.58
N SER A 262 -34.55 -8.20 5.67
CA SER A 262 -33.42 -7.75 4.84
C SER A 262 -32.10 -7.95 5.58
N SER A 263 -31.03 -8.34 4.88
CA SER A 263 -29.65 -8.30 5.38
C SER A 263 -29.13 -6.85 5.45
N ALA A 264 -28.01 -6.62 6.16
CA ALA A 264 -27.34 -5.31 6.13
C ALA A 264 -26.88 -4.92 4.72
N TRP A 265 -26.48 -5.91 3.90
CA TRP A 265 -26.15 -5.68 2.49
C TRP A 265 -27.36 -5.18 1.69
N GLU A 266 -28.53 -5.81 1.83
CA GLU A 266 -29.76 -5.44 1.11
C GLU A 266 -30.27 -4.05 1.46
N VAL A 267 -29.95 -3.55 2.65
CA VAL A 267 -30.27 -2.16 3.05
C VAL A 267 -29.47 -1.16 2.21
N LEU A 268 -28.26 -1.52 1.80
CA LEU A 268 -27.32 -0.65 1.08
C LEU A 268 -27.29 -0.90 -0.44
N ALA A 269 -27.67 -2.10 -0.87
CA ALA A 269 -27.73 -2.48 -2.28
C ALA A 269 -29.09 -2.13 -2.89
N GLY A 270 -29.09 -1.34 -3.98
CA GLY A 270 -30.31 -0.96 -4.68
C GLY A 270 -30.04 -0.35 -6.05
N SER A 271 -30.97 -0.54 -6.99
CA SER A 271 -30.91 0.03 -8.35
C SER A 271 -29.64 -0.29 -9.17
N GLY A 272 -28.96 -1.41 -8.86
CA GLY A 272 -27.74 -1.82 -9.54
C GLY A 272 -26.44 -1.22 -8.97
N SER A 273 -26.50 -0.63 -7.77
CA SER A 273 -25.33 -0.14 -7.06
C SER A 273 -25.40 -0.45 -5.56
N PHE A 274 -24.27 -0.33 -4.87
CA PHE A 274 -24.11 -0.43 -3.43
C PHE A 274 -23.74 0.94 -2.86
N GLY A 275 -24.59 1.48 -1.98
CA GLY A 275 -24.47 2.83 -1.41
C GLY A 275 -23.94 2.85 0.03
N GLY A 276 -23.00 1.97 0.38
CA GLY A 276 -22.32 2.01 1.68
C GLY A 276 -21.36 3.21 1.77
N GLU A 277 -21.34 3.90 2.91
CA GLU A 277 -20.59 5.16 3.06
C GLU A 277 -19.08 5.01 2.81
N SER A 278 -18.47 3.96 3.36
CA SER A 278 -17.03 3.70 3.24
C SER A 278 -16.67 3.32 1.80
N ALA A 279 -17.44 2.39 1.20
CA ALA A 279 -17.23 1.94 -0.16
C ALA A 279 -17.45 3.08 -1.17
N SER A 280 -18.54 3.85 -1.01
CA SER A 280 -18.83 4.99 -1.88
C SER A 280 -17.79 6.11 -1.74
N THR A 281 -17.23 6.32 -0.56
CA THR A 281 -16.15 7.31 -0.35
C THR A 281 -14.87 6.89 -1.07
N LEU A 282 -14.49 5.62 -0.96
CA LEU A 282 -13.29 5.09 -1.60
C LEU A 282 -13.43 5.07 -3.13
N TYR A 283 -14.59 4.65 -3.65
CA TYR A 283 -14.85 4.61 -5.09
C TYR A 283 -15.14 6.00 -5.70
N GLY A 284 -15.61 6.95 -4.88
CA GLY A 284 -15.99 8.31 -5.27
C GLY A 284 -17.48 8.49 -5.60
N THR A 285 -18.25 7.40 -5.64
CA THR A 285 -19.72 7.35 -5.84
C THR A 285 -20.23 5.98 -5.37
N ASP A 286 -21.55 5.75 -5.38
CA ASP A 286 -22.10 4.41 -5.16
C ASP A 286 -21.48 3.39 -6.13
N VAL A 287 -21.07 2.25 -5.57
CA VAL A 287 -20.28 1.23 -6.28
C VAL A 287 -21.20 0.44 -7.21
N PRO A 288 -20.91 0.33 -8.51
CA PRO A 288 -21.76 -0.41 -9.44
C PRO A 288 -21.72 -1.92 -9.14
N LEU A 289 -22.88 -2.57 -9.26
CA LEU A 289 -23.05 -4.00 -9.03
C LEU A 289 -23.32 -4.76 -10.33
N SER A 290 -22.79 -5.98 -10.42
CA SER A 290 -23.27 -7.01 -11.33
C SER A 290 -24.30 -7.87 -10.62
N GLY A 291 -25.56 -7.76 -11.04
CA GLY A 291 -26.67 -8.41 -10.34
C GLY A 291 -26.94 -7.75 -8.97
N VAL A 292 -26.89 -8.55 -7.90
CA VAL A 292 -27.16 -8.07 -6.53
C VAL A 292 -26.05 -8.42 -5.53
N SER A 293 -25.06 -9.21 -5.94
CA SER A 293 -24.12 -9.85 -5.02
C SER A 293 -22.65 -9.70 -5.39
N HIS A 294 -22.32 -9.06 -6.51
CA HIS A 294 -20.94 -8.85 -6.96
C HIS A 294 -20.77 -7.41 -7.40
N TRP A 295 -19.54 -6.94 -7.38
CA TRP A 295 -19.17 -5.73 -8.09
C TRP A 295 -19.45 -5.85 -9.58
N GLN A 296 -19.41 -4.72 -10.28
CA GLN A 296 -19.37 -4.75 -11.74
C GLN A 296 -18.12 -5.52 -12.22
N ASP A 297 -18.27 -6.27 -13.31
CA ASP A 297 -17.15 -6.96 -13.98
C ASP A 297 -16.05 -5.99 -14.43
N GLY A 298 -14.81 -6.34 -14.14
CA GLY A 298 -13.60 -5.54 -14.35
C GLY A 298 -13.45 -4.35 -13.39
N LEU A 299 -14.02 -4.41 -12.18
CA LEU A 299 -13.94 -3.28 -11.26
C LEU A 299 -12.55 -3.21 -10.58
N GLU A 300 -11.91 -2.05 -10.74
CA GLU A 300 -10.63 -1.72 -10.13
C GLU A 300 -10.71 -0.37 -9.41
N VAL A 301 -9.99 -0.25 -8.29
CA VAL A 301 -9.75 1.03 -7.59
C VAL A 301 -8.26 1.20 -7.42
N ASP A 302 -7.72 2.37 -7.81
CA ASP A 302 -6.29 2.68 -7.77
C ASP A 302 -5.40 1.60 -8.43
N GLY A 303 -5.87 1.03 -9.54
CA GLY A 303 -5.18 -0.02 -10.30
C GLY A 303 -5.22 -1.41 -9.65
N ARG A 304 -6.02 -1.58 -8.60
CA ARG A 304 -6.21 -2.85 -7.89
C ARG A 304 -7.55 -3.48 -8.21
N GLU A 305 -7.51 -4.66 -8.82
CA GLU A 305 -8.67 -5.53 -9.06
C GLU A 305 -9.36 -5.89 -7.74
N THR A 306 -10.69 -5.85 -7.76
CA THR A 306 -11.52 -6.25 -6.62
C THR A 306 -11.73 -7.76 -6.63
N ASN A 307 -11.70 -8.40 -5.46
CA ASN A 307 -11.89 -9.85 -5.39
C ASN A 307 -13.36 -10.22 -5.56
N MET A 308 -14.30 -9.34 -5.22
CA MET A 308 -15.74 -9.57 -5.38
C MET A 308 -16.27 -9.25 -6.80
N ASP A 309 -15.38 -9.27 -7.80
CA ASP A 309 -15.71 -9.32 -9.22
C ASP A 309 -16.43 -10.65 -9.57
N PRO A 310 -17.49 -10.65 -10.39
CA PRO A 310 -18.17 -11.88 -10.82
C PRO A 310 -17.32 -12.79 -11.72
N SER A 311 -16.19 -12.32 -12.24
CA SER A 311 -15.27 -13.08 -13.08
C SER A 311 -13.91 -13.27 -12.41
N LEU A 312 -13.22 -14.34 -12.80
CA LEU A 312 -11.88 -14.64 -12.34
C LEU A 312 -10.93 -14.68 -13.53
N THR A 313 -9.91 -13.83 -13.51
CA THR A 313 -8.79 -13.92 -14.42
C THR A 313 -7.93 -15.14 -14.07
N LYS A 314 -7.76 -16.06 -15.02
CA LYS A 314 -6.91 -17.25 -14.83
C LYS A 314 -5.43 -16.87 -14.84
N GLY A 315 -4.63 -17.62 -14.10
CA GLY A 315 -3.19 -17.36 -14.01
C GLY A 315 -2.84 -16.13 -13.17
N THR A 316 -3.79 -15.56 -12.43
CA THR A 316 -3.55 -14.44 -11.53
C THR A 316 -4.11 -14.74 -10.15
N ARG A 317 -3.55 -14.09 -9.13
CA ARG A 317 -4.09 -14.08 -7.77
C ARG A 317 -4.68 -12.71 -7.49
N VAL A 318 -5.94 -12.68 -7.09
CA VAL A 318 -6.68 -11.48 -6.71
C VAL A 318 -6.89 -11.51 -5.21
N LEU A 319 -6.29 -10.56 -4.50
CA LEU A 319 -6.43 -10.41 -3.04
C LEU A 319 -7.71 -9.62 -2.70
N PHE A 320 -8.27 -9.83 -1.50
CA PHE A 320 -9.37 -8.99 -1.01
C PHE A 320 -8.92 -7.52 -0.96
N SER A 321 -9.58 -6.67 -1.73
CA SER A 321 -9.17 -5.29 -1.97
C SER A 321 -9.63 -4.35 -0.86
N PRO A 322 -9.08 -3.13 -0.77
CA PRO A 322 -9.60 -2.08 0.11
C PRO A 322 -11.09 -1.80 -0.13
N LEU A 323 -11.57 -1.86 -1.38
CA LEU A 323 -12.99 -1.67 -1.69
C LEU A 323 -13.85 -2.80 -1.16
N ASP A 324 -13.39 -4.04 -1.25
CA ASP A 324 -14.09 -5.18 -0.67
C ASP A 324 -14.21 -5.03 0.86
N PHE A 325 -13.11 -4.67 1.54
CA PHE A 325 -13.11 -4.38 2.98
C PHE A 325 -14.00 -3.18 3.35
N ALA A 326 -14.05 -2.13 2.53
CA ALA A 326 -14.90 -0.98 2.77
C ALA A 326 -16.38 -1.40 2.77
N ALA A 327 -16.80 -2.28 1.87
CA ALA A 327 -18.15 -2.83 1.88
C ALA A 327 -18.41 -3.72 3.10
N MET A 328 -17.42 -4.52 3.53
CA MET A 328 -17.52 -5.30 4.78
C MET A 328 -17.72 -4.38 5.99
N LYS A 329 -17.05 -3.22 6.01
CA LYS A 329 -17.24 -2.19 7.03
C LYS A 329 -18.64 -1.62 7.01
N ASP A 330 -19.18 -1.32 5.84
CA ASP A 330 -20.51 -0.73 5.69
C ASP A 330 -21.64 -1.69 6.10
N ILE A 331 -21.45 -3.00 5.98
CA ILE A 331 -22.41 -4.00 6.48
C ILE A 331 -22.22 -4.36 7.97
N GLY A 332 -21.24 -3.72 8.64
CA GLY A 332 -21.08 -3.70 10.09
C GLY A 332 -19.82 -4.34 10.66
N TRP A 333 -18.95 -4.95 9.85
CA TRP A 333 -17.67 -5.44 10.37
C TRP A 333 -16.78 -4.26 10.81
N THR A 334 -16.16 -4.37 11.97
CA THR A 334 -15.13 -3.43 12.42
C THR A 334 -13.81 -3.75 11.74
N VAL A 335 -13.53 -3.14 10.59
CA VAL A 335 -12.27 -3.34 9.87
C VAL A 335 -11.12 -2.55 10.51
N SER A 336 -10.03 -3.23 10.80
CA SER A 336 -8.78 -2.65 11.32
C SER A 336 -8.07 -1.82 10.24
N ASP A 337 -7.08 -1.02 10.63
CA ASP A 337 -6.26 -0.29 9.65
C ASP A 337 -5.63 -1.27 8.66
N LEU A 338 -5.73 -0.95 7.37
CA LEU A 338 -5.23 -1.75 6.26
C LEU A 338 -3.92 -1.19 5.73
N THR A 339 -3.30 -0.24 6.41
CA THR A 339 -2.04 0.36 5.99
C THR A 339 -0.88 -0.03 6.90
N ALA A 340 0.33 -0.02 6.34
CA ALA A 340 1.56 -0.15 7.08
C ALA A 340 2.56 0.91 6.60
N THR A 341 3.51 1.29 7.46
CA THR A 341 4.64 2.14 7.09
C THR A 341 5.85 1.26 6.81
N VAL A 342 6.39 1.39 5.60
CA VAL A 342 7.65 0.78 5.15
C VAL A 342 8.75 1.82 5.25
N GLN A 343 9.83 1.50 5.95
CA GLN A 343 11.01 2.35 6.02
C GLN A 343 12.27 1.57 5.66
N ALA A 344 13.06 2.14 4.75
CA ALA A 344 14.35 1.60 4.35
C ALA A 344 15.32 2.74 4.02
N SER A 345 16.61 2.45 3.99
CA SER A 345 17.64 3.42 3.64
C SER A 345 18.60 2.85 2.60
N HIS A 346 19.11 3.72 1.74
CA HIS A 346 20.04 3.38 0.67
C HIS A 346 21.02 4.51 0.36
N THR A 347 22.12 4.19 -0.30
CA THR A 347 23.06 5.19 -0.82
C THR A 347 23.40 4.86 -2.27
N TYR A 348 22.90 5.70 -3.16
CA TYR A 348 23.17 5.62 -4.60
C TYR A 348 24.61 6.02 -4.91
N GLN A 349 25.24 5.27 -5.81
CA GLN A 349 26.64 5.51 -6.22
C GLN A 349 26.75 6.37 -7.48
N ASP A 350 25.66 6.53 -8.21
CA ASP A 350 25.55 7.27 -9.45
C ASP A 350 24.25 8.08 -9.50
N SER A 351 24.26 9.10 -10.34
CA SER A 351 23.10 9.96 -10.58
C SER A 351 22.23 9.38 -11.68
N GLY A 352 20.93 9.50 -11.56
CA GLY A 352 19.99 8.98 -12.54
C GLY A 352 18.56 8.99 -12.02
N ALA A 353 17.64 8.55 -12.86
CA ALA A 353 16.27 8.26 -12.46
C ALA A 353 16.16 6.74 -12.21
N TYR A 354 15.68 6.37 -11.03
CA TYR A 354 15.52 4.99 -10.61
C TYR A 354 14.06 4.68 -10.31
N ASP A 355 13.59 3.55 -10.83
CA ASP A 355 12.30 2.98 -10.46
C ASP A 355 12.49 2.10 -9.22
N VAL A 356 12.21 2.67 -8.05
CA VAL A 356 12.28 1.97 -6.77
C VAL A 356 11.01 1.16 -6.58
N GLN A 357 11.14 -0.16 -6.38
CA GLN A 357 10.00 -1.02 -6.10
C GLN A 357 9.92 -1.38 -4.62
N VAL A 358 8.79 -1.07 -4.00
CA VAL A 358 8.47 -1.49 -2.64
C VAL A 358 7.61 -2.74 -2.72
N LEU A 359 8.18 -3.89 -2.37
CA LEU A 359 7.48 -5.18 -2.36
C LEU A 359 7.09 -5.57 -0.93
N VAL A 360 5.80 -5.62 -0.67
CA VAL A 360 5.21 -5.97 0.62
C VAL A 360 4.63 -7.37 0.54
N ARG A 361 4.89 -8.22 1.54
CA ARG A 361 4.46 -9.63 1.58
C ARG A 361 3.84 -9.99 2.91
N GLY A 362 2.74 -10.73 2.86
CA GLY A 362 2.27 -11.51 3.99
C GLY A 362 3.10 -12.79 4.12
N ASN A 363 3.54 -13.15 5.32
CA ASN A 363 4.38 -14.32 5.51
C ASN A 363 3.69 -15.68 5.25
N ARG A 364 2.37 -15.68 5.02
CA ARG A 364 1.64 -16.87 4.53
C ARG A 364 1.25 -16.72 3.07
N VAL A 365 0.51 -15.66 2.73
CA VAL A 365 0.04 -15.43 1.36
C VAL A 365 -0.08 -13.94 1.08
N GLY A 366 0.13 -13.60 -0.20
CA GLY A 366 -0.13 -12.29 -0.76
C GLY A 366 1.14 -11.49 -0.89
N GLN A 367 1.27 -10.80 -2.02
CA GLN A 367 2.28 -9.80 -2.23
C GLN A 367 1.68 -8.61 -2.97
N LEU A 368 2.13 -7.42 -2.61
CA LEU A 368 1.76 -6.14 -3.22
C LEU A 368 3.04 -5.41 -3.55
N SER A 369 3.06 -4.72 -4.68
CA SER A 369 4.20 -3.93 -5.10
C SER A 369 3.77 -2.55 -5.57
N GLU A 370 4.51 -1.54 -5.15
CA GLU A 370 4.39 -0.17 -5.65
C GLU A 370 5.72 0.26 -6.26
N THR A 371 5.66 1.06 -7.32
CA THR A 371 6.84 1.63 -7.97
C THR A 371 6.86 3.14 -7.76
N LEU A 372 8.00 3.65 -7.31
CA LEU A 372 8.26 5.06 -7.04
C LEU A 372 9.42 5.54 -7.92
N ALA A 373 9.29 6.74 -8.47
CA ALA A 373 10.38 7.37 -9.20
C ALA A 373 11.28 8.16 -8.25
N VAL A 374 12.57 7.84 -8.21
CA VAL A 374 13.59 8.57 -7.45
C VAL A 374 14.59 9.21 -8.42
N ASP A 375 14.70 10.52 -8.38
CA ASP A 375 15.72 11.28 -9.10
C ASP A 375 16.92 11.51 -8.18
N VAL A 376 18.04 10.87 -8.51
CA VAL A 376 19.31 11.00 -7.78
C VAL A 376 20.18 12.02 -8.48
N ALA A 377 20.43 13.15 -7.83
CA ALA A 377 21.34 14.17 -8.31
C ALA A 377 22.80 13.85 -7.92
N ALA A 378 23.73 14.06 -8.84
CA ALA A 378 25.15 13.99 -8.52
C ALA A 378 25.49 15.07 -7.48
N VAL A 379 26.32 14.73 -6.49
CA VAL A 379 26.98 15.76 -5.69
C VAL A 379 28.00 16.43 -6.60
N GLN A 380 27.68 17.61 -7.11
CA GLN A 380 28.70 18.46 -7.74
C GLN A 380 29.53 19.08 -6.61
N LEU A 381 30.61 18.41 -6.20
CA LEU A 381 31.58 18.95 -5.24
C LEU A 381 32.27 20.15 -5.86
N PRO A 382 32.17 21.38 -5.31
CA PRO A 382 32.65 22.59 -5.96
C PRO A 382 34.19 22.58 -6.07
N TYR A 383 34.67 21.94 -7.14
CA TYR A 383 36.05 21.47 -7.29
C TYR A 383 37.04 22.64 -7.36
N PHE A 384 36.54 23.76 -7.84
CA PHE A 384 37.27 25.00 -8.03
C PHE A 384 36.96 26.03 -6.96
N GLN A 385 36.27 25.66 -5.87
CA GLN A 385 36.01 26.50 -4.71
C GLN A 385 36.88 26.08 -3.53
N ASN A 386 37.38 27.03 -2.76
CA ASN A 386 38.20 26.73 -1.60
C ASN A 386 37.31 26.12 -0.50
N PRO A 387 37.58 24.88 -0.05
CA PRO A 387 36.72 24.17 0.89
C PRO A 387 36.79 24.73 2.32
N VAL A 388 37.86 25.44 2.67
CA VAL A 388 38.06 26.04 3.99
C VAL A 388 37.45 27.43 4.04
N ASN A 389 37.70 28.23 3.02
CA ASN A 389 37.19 29.59 2.90
C ASN A 389 37.06 29.97 1.44
N ARG A 390 35.84 29.93 0.90
CA ARG A 390 35.54 30.21 -0.51
C ARG A 390 36.10 31.53 -1.07
N PHE A 391 36.45 32.49 -0.21
CA PHE A 391 37.01 33.79 -0.63
C PHE A 391 38.56 33.83 -0.69
N ASP A 392 39.23 32.81 -0.17
CA ASP A 392 40.68 32.59 -0.24
C ASP A 392 40.96 31.77 -1.51
N VAL A 393 41.19 32.48 -2.61
CA VAL A 393 41.28 31.89 -3.95
C VAL A 393 42.65 31.23 -4.13
N ASP A 394 43.71 31.81 -3.58
CA ASP A 394 45.07 31.27 -3.72
C ASP A 394 45.42 30.18 -2.67
N GLY A 395 44.56 29.97 -1.68
CA GLY A 395 44.67 28.91 -0.68
C GLY A 395 45.69 29.20 0.42
N ASN A 396 46.08 30.46 0.61
CA ASN A 396 47.12 30.85 1.56
C ASN A 396 46.61 31.00 3.02
N GLY A 397 45.31 30.82 3.25
CA GLY A 397 44.64 30.94 4.54
C GLY A 397 44.15 32.35 4.88
N ARG A 398 44.23 33.31 3.95
CA ARG A 398 43.80 34.71 4.13
C ARG A 398 42.93 35.15 2.96
N VAL A 399 42.11 36.18 3.19
CA VAL A 399 41.35 36.85 2.13
C VAL A 399 41.99 38.20 1.86
N GLU A 400 42.66 38.33 0.73
CA GLU A 400 43.48 39.47 0.33
C GLU A 400 43.11 39.95 -1.10
N PRO A 401 43.47 41.18 -1.50
CA PRO A 401 43.23 41.66 -2.87
C PRO A 401 43.83 40.78 -3.98
N GLN A 402 44.83 39.96 -3.64
CA GLN A 402 45.44 38.99 -4.54
C GLN A 402 44.44 37.92 -5.00
N ASP A 403 43.48 37.54 -4.16
CA ASP A 403 42.46 36.54 -4.49
C ASP A 403 41.56 37.01 -5.64
N ALA A 404 41.11 38.26 -5.58
CA ALA A 404 40.31 38.86 -6.65
C ALA A 404 41.14 39.06 -7.94
N LEU A 405 42.43 39.37 -7.80
CA LEU A 405 43.32 39.56 -8.94
C LEU A 405 43.57 38.24 -9.68
N GLU A 406 43.64 37.11 -8.98
CA GLU A 406 43.81 35.79 -9.60
C GLU A 406 42.61 35.45 -10.50
N ILE A 407 41.38 35.65 -10.03
CA ILE A 407 40.16 35.46 -10.82
C ILE A 407 40.16 36.36 -12.07
N ILE A 408 40.48 37.66 -11.90
CA ILE A 408 40.55 38.62 -13.02
C ILE A 408 41.61 38.20 -14.05
N ASN A 409 42.76 37.71 -13.60
CA ASN A 409 43.81 37.22 -14.49
C ASN A 409 43.35 36.00 -15.30
N GLN A 410 42.65 35.06 -14.66
CA GLN A 410 42.11 33.88 -15.35
C GLN A 410 41.01 34.26 -16.36
N LEU A 411 40.11 35.18 -16.00
CA LEU A 411 39.12 35.74 -16.92
C LEU A 411 39.79 36.36 -18.16
N ASN A 412 40.86 37.15 -17.97
CA ASN A 412 41.59 37.76 -19.07
C ASN A 412 42.33 36.74 -19.94
N ARG A 413 42.87 35.67 -19.35
CA ARG A 413 43.56 34.59 -20.09
C ARG A 413 42.61 33.78 -20.96
N ARG A 414 41.34 33.64 -20.53
CA ARG A 414 40.31 32.83 -21.19
C ARG A 414 39.35 33.63 -22.06
N ASN A 415 39.62 34.92 -22.28
CA ASN A 415 38.74 35.85 -23.00
C ASN A 415 37.33 36.01 -22.39
N GLY A 416 37.23 35.97 -21.06
CA GLY A 416 36.00 36.23 -20.31
C GLY A 416 35.38 34.98 -19.72
N ARG A 417 34.04 34.87 -19.80
CA ARG A 417 33.26 33.76 -19.21
C ARG A 417 33.74 32.42 -19.74
N SER A 418 33.98 31.47 -18.85
CA SER A 418 34.34 30.09 -19.19
C SER A 418 33.65 29.10 -18.26
N GLU A 419 33.33 27.92 -18.79
CA GLU A 419 32.91 26.77 -17.97
C GLU A 419 34.16 26.05 -17.44
N LEU A 420 34.13 25.63 -16.18
CA LEU A 420 35.21 24.95 -15.49
C LEU A 420 34.87 23.47 -15.40
N VAL A 421 35.64 22.64 -16.10
CA VAL A 421 35.36 21.20 -16.19
C VAL A 421 36.38 20.43 -15.33
N PRO A 422 35.93 19.72 -14.27
CA PRO A 422 36.84 18.89 -13.46
C PRO A 422 37.62 17.89 -14.32
N GLY A 423 38.94 17.86 -14.17
CA GLY A 423 39.84 16.93 -14.90
C GLY A 423 40.32 17.42 -16.28
N GLU A 424 39.70 18.44 -16.87
CA GLU A 424 40.25 19.12 -18.07
C GLU A 424 41.07 20.36 -17.72
N GLU A 425 40.81 20.89 -16.53
CA GLU A 425 41.45 22.08 -15.99
C GLU A 425 42.81 21.76 -15.34
N PRO A 426 43.86 22.57 -15.56
CA PRO A 426 45.16 22.40 -14.92
C PRO A 426 45.05 22.15 -13.41
N THR A 427 45.73 21.12 -12.92
CA THR A 427 45.68 20.72 -11.50
C THR A 427 46.15 21.83 -10.57
N ASP A 428 46.95 22.79 -11.03
CA ASP A 428 47.48 23.94 -10.29
C ASP A 428 46.54 25.16 -10.27
N LEU A 429 45.32 25.04 -10.80
CA LEU A 429 44.37 26.15 -10.77
C LEU A 429 43.97 26.51 -9.34
N ALA A 430 44.02 27.82 -9.08
CA ALA A 430 43.50 28.44 -7.87
C ALA A 430 41.98 28.20 -7.74
N PHE A 431 41.45 28.42 -6.54
CA PHE A 431 40.04 28.25 -6.21
C PHE A 431 39.17 29.41 -6.77
N ILE A 432 39.15 29.53 -8.09
CA ILE A 432 38.63 30.67 -8.84
C ILE A 432 37.11 30.71 -9.02
N ASP A 433 36.42 29.63 -8.66
CA ASP A 433 34.97 29.51 -8.65
C ASP A 433 34.47 29.77 -7.24
N VAL A 434 34.07 31.01 -6.97
CA VAL A 434 33.84 31.46 -5.58
C VAL A 434 32.45 31.09 -5.11
N ASP A 435 31.48 30.95 -6.02
CA ASP A 435 30.11 30.54 -5.70
C ASP A 435 29.86 29.04 -5.91
N GLY A 436 30.75 28.34 -6.61
CA GLY A 436 30.76 26.89 -6.78
C GLY A 436 29.88 26.39 -7.92
N ASP A 437 29.55 27.27 -8.88
CA ASP A 437 28.64 26.97 -9.99
C ASP A 437 29.33 26.43 -11.26
N TYR A 438 30.65 26.20 -11.18
CA TYR A 438 31.52 25.77 -12.29
C TYR A 438 31.59 26.75 -13.46
N LEU A 439 31.26 28.01 -13.25
CA LEU A 439 31.44 29.07 -14.24
C LEU A 439 32.43 30.10 -13.72
N LEU A 440 33.56 30.25 -14.40
CA LEU A 440 34.42 31.40 -14.19
C LEU A 440 33.79 32.64 -14.84
N ILE A 441 33.22 33.53 -14.03
CA ILE A 441 32.58 34.77 -14.47
C ILE A 441 33.05 35.98 -13.65
N PRO A 442 32.78 37.22 -14.11
CA PRO A 442 33.09 38.41 -13.31
C PRO A 442 32.41 38.47 -11.93
N LEU A 443 31.37 37.66 -11.70
CA LEU A 443 30.70 37.57 -10.41
C LEU A 443 31.63 37.02 -9.32
N ASP A 444 32.46 36.02 -9.63
CA ASP A 444 33.41 35.42 -8.69
C ASP A 444 34.37 36.46 -8.12
N ALA A 445 34.95 37.30 -8.99
CA ALA A 445 35.84 38.38 -8.58
C ALA A 445 35.09 39.43 -7.75
N LEU A 446 33.84 39.72 -8.10
CA LEU A 446 33.01 40.68 -7.40
C LEU A 446 32.66 40.20 -5.97
N GLU A 447 32.43 38.90 -5.78
CA GLU A 447 32.20 38.30 -4.47
C GLU A 447 33.38 38.53 -3.51
N VAL A 448 34.61 38.27 -3.98
CA VAL A 448 35.84 38.49 -3.21
C VAL A 448 36.05 39.97 -2.91
N ILE A 449 35.86 40.86 -3.89
CA ILE A 449 35.98 42.31 -3.69
C ILE A 449 34.97 42.81 -2.64
N ASN A 450 33.73 42.32 -2.70
CA ASN A 450 32.70 42.65 -1.72
C ASN A 450 33.09 42.18 -0.32
N ARG A 451 33.66 40.98 -0.20
CA ARG A 451 34.16 40.45 1.07
C ARG A 451 35.30 41.30 1.64
N LEU A 452 36.28 41.69 0.82
CA LEU A 452 37.39 42.56 1.24
C LEU A 452 36.90 43.93 1.73
N ASN A 453 35.90 44.50 1.05
CA ASN A 453 35.28 45.76 1.46
C ASN A 453 34.55 45.64 2.81
N GLN A 454 33.95 44.49 3.10
CA GLN A 454 33.32 44.23 4.40
C GLN A 454 34.36 44.08 5.52
N LEU A 455 35.47 43.37 5.27
CA LEU A 455 36.56 43.21 6.24
C LEU A 455 37.24 44.55 6.55
N SER A 456 37.50 45.37 5.52
CA SER A 456 38.10 46.70 5.67
C SER A 456 37.24 47.65 6.49
N ARG A 457 35.91 47.52 6.41
CA ARG A 457 34.98 48.32 7.24
C ARG A 457 34.98 47.90 8.71
N ARG A 458 35.30 46.65 9.03
CA ARG A 458 35.46 46.17 10.41
C ARG A 458 36.78 46.64 11.04
N VAL A 459 37.86 46.70 10.27
CA VAL A 459 39.20 47.13 10.76
C VAL A 459 39.27 48.62 11.09
N VAL A 460 38.39 49.46 10.53
CA VAL A 460 38.32 50.91 10.86
C VAL A 460 37.43 51.20 12.09
N GLY A 461 36.75 50.18 12.64
CA GLY A 461 35.69 50.36 13.65
C GLY A 461 36.04 50.04 15.11
N GLU A 462 37.16 49.37 15.43
CA GLU A 462 37.46 48.99 16.81
C GLU A 462 38.91 49.26 17.22
N SER A 463 39.06 50.21 18.14
CA SER A 463 40.13 50.19 19.12
C SER A 463 39.46 49.91 20.47
N LEU A 464 39.89 48.84 21.16
CA LEU A 464 40.02 48.67 22.62
C LEU A 464 40.48 47.20 22.91
N PRO A 465 41.04 46.90 24.11
CA PRO A 465 42.26 46.12 24.27
C PRO A 465 42.11 44.60 24.49
N THR A 466 43.28 43.96 24.45
CA THR A 466 43.70 42.55 24.54
C THR A 466 43.03 41.63 25.58
N GLU A 467 42.66 40.44 25.07
CA GLU A 467 42.83 39.06 25.57
C GLU A 467 42.98 38.75 27.07
N ASP A 468 42.06 37.90 27.58
CA ASP A 468 42.42 36.63 28.24
C ASP A 468 41.21 35.65 28.25
N THR A 469 41.51 34.35 28.21
CA THR A 469 40.67 33.14 28.39
C THR A 469 39.92 32.50 27.20
N LEU A 470 40.70 31.76 26.40
CA LEU A 470 40.60 30.30 26.15
C LEU A 470 39.20 29.65 25.98
N ALA A 471 38.88 29.32 24.73
CA ALA A 471 38.17 28.08 24.38
C ALA A 471 39.13 27.16 23.60
N SER A 472 39.89 26.37 24.35
CA SER A 472 40.57 25.18 23.84
C SER A 472 39.56 24.04 23.71
N SER A 473 39.54 23.39 22.56
CA SER A 473 39.48 21.92 22.37
C SER A 473 38.58 21.52 21.20
N LEU A 474 39.14 21.46 19.99
CA LEU A 474 38.89 20.38 19.05
C LEU A 474 40.24 20.03 18.39
N SER A 475 40.55 18.74 18.42
CA SER A 475 41.88 18.13 18.32
C SER A 475 42.51 18.18 16.93
N ASP A 476 43.82 18.47 16.90
CA ASP A 476 44.79 18.45 15.78
C ASP A 476 44.89 17.15 14.96
N GLN A 477 44.06 16.14 15.22
CA GLN A 477 44.10 14.87 14.49
C GLN A 477 43.24 14.87 13.21
N ALA A 478 42.15 15.66 13.15
CA ALA A 478 41.22 15.65 12.01
C ALA A 478 41.67 16.50 10.81
N ILE A 479 42.52 17.50 11.05
CA ILE A 479 43.04 18.42 10.01
C ILE A 479 44.14 17.74 9.18
N VAL A 480 44.85 16.78 9.77
CA VAL A 480 45.94 16.07 9.08
C VAL A 480 45.36 14.97 8.17
N ASP A 481 44.36 14.20 8.60
CA ASP A 481 43.84 13.07 7.81
C ASP A 481 43.09 13.51 6.53
N PHE A 482 42.41 14.67 6.52
CA PHE A 482 41.73 15.19 5.33
C PHE A 482 42.71 15.72 4.26
N SER A 483 43.85 16.26 4.70
CA SER A 483 44.93 16.73 3.81
C SER A 483 45.60 15.58 3.05
N TRP A 484 45.78 14.41 3.69
CA TRP A 484 46.47 13.26 3.09
C TRP A 484 45.65 12.46 2.07
N GLU A 485 44.32 12.56 2.13
CA GLU A 485 43.40 11.92 1.17
C GLU A 485 43.20 12.81 -0.07
N TRP A 486 43.17 14.13 0.13
CA TRP A 486 43.14 15.16 -0.91
C TRP A 486 44.40 15.16 -1.79
N GLU A 487 45.59 15.07 -1.19
CA GLU A 487 46.86 15.03 -1.93
C GLU A 487 47.13 13.69 -2.64
N ARG A 488 46.49 12.60 -2.18
CA ARG A 488 46.57 11.27 -2.82
C ARG A 488 45.73 11.21 -4.10
N GLN A 489 44.54 11.80 -4.12
CA GLN A 489 43.66 11.79 -5.29
C GLN A 489 44.12 12.78 -6.38
N ARG A 490 44.75 13.90 -6.01
CA ARG A 490 45.36 14.85 -6.96
C ARG A 490 46.59 14.30 -7.72
N ARG A 491 47.16 13.17 -7.26
CA ARG A 491 48.30 12.49 -7.92
C ARG A 491 47.93 11.21 -8.66
N ALA A 492 46.66 10.78 -8.61
CA ALA A 492 46.20 9.51 -9.18
C ALA A 492 45.41 9.65 -10.51
N LEU A 493 45.24 10.89 -10.99
CA LEU A 493 44.81 11.28 -12.34
C LEU A 493 45.93 12.14 -12.94
#